data_AF-A0A2H8TXE5-F1
#
_entry.id   AF-A0A2H8TXE5-F1
#
_cell.length_a   1.000
_cell.length_b   1.000
_cell.length_c   1.000
_cell.angle_alpha   90.00
_cell.angle_beta   90.00
_cell.angle_gamma   90.00
#
_symmetry.space_group_name_H-M   'P 1'
#
loop_
_entity.id
_entity.type
_entity.pdbx_description
1 polymer ?
#
loop_
_entity_poly.entity_id
_entity_poly.type
_entity_poly.pdbx_seq_one_letter_code
_entity_poly.pdbx_strand_id
1 'polypeptide(L)'
;MEFTRPVINAYESSDMIMYGNYADEEYSEVIDTSLYSDQLDVPRSEYEETQTILTDTCSQYGITATCFDAFENLLWVGNQLGYVSSYYSADMQKYTMFRAHSNEEIRSLLTTDSTLLVLTPTTLRCQMRRGLPIFTHR
;
A
#
# COMPACT_ATOMS: atom_id res chain seq x y z
N MET A 1 6.77 9.75 17.54
CA MET A 1 6.18 8.48 18.02
C MET A 1 6.06 7.61 16.78
N GLU A 2 7.13 6.90 16.45
CA GLU A 2 7.19 5.99 15.30
C GLU A 2 6.76 4.60 15.76
N PHE A 3 5.83 4.00 15.03
CA PHE A 3 5.39 2.63 15.22
C PHE A 3 6.01 1.78 14.12
N THR A 4 7.08 1.07 14.44
CA THR A 4 7.69 0.08 13.54
C THR A 4 6.84 -1.19 13.58
N ARG A 5 6.30 -1.61 12.43
CA ARG A 5 5.57 -2.88 12.31
C ARG A 5 6.57 -4.05 12.20
N PRO A 6 6.28 -5.23 12.78
CA PRO A 6 7.14 -6.39 12.65
C PRO A 6 6.96 -7.04 11.27
N VAL A 7 8.07 -7.45 10.66
CA VAL A 7 8.10 -8.30 9.46
C VAL A 7 8.03 -9.75 9.92
N ILE A 8 6.97 -10.46 9.54
CA ILE A 8 6.80 -11.89 9.84
C ILE A 8 7.34 -12.67 8.64
N ASN A 9 8.55 -13.23 8.75
CA ASN A 9 9.04 -14.22 7.79
C ASN A 9 8.67 -15.61 8.30
N ALA A 10 7.73 -16.26 7.61
CA ALA A 10 7.40 -17.66 7.82
C ALA A 10 8.51 -18.53 7.23
N TYR A 11 9.34 -19.12 8.09
CA TYR A 11 10.15 -20.28 7.75
C TYR A 11 9.64 -21.46 8.55
N GLU A 12 8.92 -22.36 7.88
CA GLU A 12 8.62 -23.69 8.40
C GLU A 12 9.92 -24.50 8.40
N SER A 13 10.48 -24.74 9.59
CA SER A 13 11.57 -25.71 9.78
C SER A 13 11.06 -26.86 10.64
N SER A 14 11.14 -28.05 10.07
CA SER A 14 10.64 -29.31 10.62
C SER A 14 11.60 -29.86 11.67
N ASP A 15 11.54 -29.37 12.92
CA ASP A 15 12.10 -30.03 14.11
C ASP A 15 11.56 -29.37 15.40
N MET A 16 10.27 -29.55 15.67
CA MET A 16 9.63 -29.13 16.94
C MET A 16 9.51 -30.35 17.88
N ILE A 17 10.48 -30.49 18.79
CA ILE A 17 10.38 -31.42 19.92
C ILE A 17 9.89 -30.62 21.15
N MET A 18 8.67 -30.95 21.59
CA MET A 18 7.99 -30.40 22.77
C MET A 18 8.66 -30.84 24.07
N TYR A 19 9.06 -29.90 24.93
CA TYR A 19 9.04 -30.08 26.39
C TYR A 19 8.85 -28.75 27.15
N GLY A 20 7.81 -28.71 27.99
CA GLY A 20 7.90 -28.11 29.33
C GLY A 20 7.52 -26.64 29.47
N ASN A 21 6.36 -26.40 30.10
CA ASN A 21 5.96 -25.10 30.63
C ASN A 21 7.01 -24.56 31.62
N TYR A 22 7.63 -23.44 31.27
CA TYR A 22 8.29 -22.52 32.19
C TYR A 22 7.91 -21.09 31.80
N ALA A 23 7.75 -20.25 32.83
CA ALA A 23 7.15 -18.93 32.88
C ALA A 23 7.38 -17.98 31.69
N ASP A 24 6.39 -17.10 31.46
CA ASP A 24 6.48 -15.89 30.65
C ASP A 24 7.71 -15.05 31.05
N GLU A 25 8.81 -15.22 30.31
CA GLU A 25 9.93 -14.28 30.30
C GLU A 25 10.02 -13.69 28.89
N GLU A 26 9.60 -12.44 28.77
CA GLU A 26 9.63 -11.64 27.55
C GLU A 26 11.08 -11.27 27.21
N TYR A 27 11.81 -12.19 26.57
CA TYR A 27 13.08 -11.88 25.93
C TYR A 27 12.81 -11.13 24.63
N SER A 28 12.81 -9.80 24.70
CA SER A 28 13.04 -8.98 23.52
C SER A 28 14.54 -9.03 23.19
N GLU A 29 14.99 -10.13 22.59
CA GLU A 29 16.26 -10.12 21.85
C GLU A 29 16.06 -9.25 20.61
N VAL A 30 16.23 -7.94 20.79
CA VAL A 30 16.55 -7.05 19.68
C VAL A 30 17.94 -7.50 19.22
N ILE A 31 17.97 -8.44 18.28
CA ILE A 31 19.20 -8.80 17.60
C ILE A 31 19.64 -7.54 16.87
N ASP A 32 20.65 -6.87 17.41
CA ASP A 32 21.29 -5.75 16.75
C ASP A 32 22.07 -6.29 15.55
N THR A 33 21.37 -6.40 14.42
CA THR A 33 21.93 -6.83 13.15
C THR A 33 22.98 -5.87 12.60
N SER A 34 23.15 -4.67 13.18
CA SER A 34 24.22 -3.75 12.78
C SER A 34 25.62 -4.27 13.12
N LEU A 35 25.73 -5.19 14.09
CA LEU A 35 27.01 -5.82 14.45
C LEU A 35 27.47 -6.86 13.43
N TYR A 36 26.58 -7.33 12.55
CA TYR A 36 26.89 -8.30 11.49
C TYR A 36 26.91 -7.68 10.09
N SER A 37 26.54 -6.40 9.95
CA SER A 37 26.55 -5.72 8.65
C SER A 37 27.96 -5.43 8.13
N ASP A 38 28.93 -5.24 9.02
CA ASP A 38 30.32 -4.92 8.62
C ASP A 38 31.17 -6.14 8.24
N GLN A 39 30.74 -7.36 8.60
CA GLN A 39 31.50 -8.61 8.35
C GLN A 39 30.95 -9.48 7.23
N LEU A 40 29.80 -9.11 6.67
CA LEU A 40 29.26 -9.75 5.48
C LEU A 40 29.32 -8.72 4.36
N ASP A 41 29.99 -9.05 3.27
CA ASP A 41 29.86 -8.36 1.99
C ASP A 41 28.45 -8.64 1.44
N VAL A 42 27.42 -8.23 2.20
CA VAL A 42 26.02 -8.35 1.82
C VAL A 42 25.89 -7.41 0.63
N PRO A 43 25.55 -7.92 -0.56
CA PRO A 43 25.31 -7.04 -1.69
C PRO A 43 24.28 -6.01 -1.23
N ARG A 44 24.60 -4.73 -1.38
CA ARG A 44 23.63 -3.65 -1.20
C ARG A 44 22.35 -4.09 -1.89
N SER A 45 21.25 -4.11 -1.14
CA SER A 45 19.94 -4.37 -1.74
C SER A 45 19.78 -3.42 -2.93
N GLU A 46 19.48 -3.96 -4.11
CA GLU A 46 19.29 -3.15 -5.34
C GLU A 46 18.07 -2.21 -5.20
N TYR A 47 17.18 -2.54 -4.26
CA TYR A 47 15.98 -1.78 -3.96
C TYR A 47 16.02 -1.27 -2.52
N GLU A 48 15.72 0.02 -2.36
CA GLU A 48 15.47 0.66 -1.07
C GLU A 48 14.08 1.29 -1.08
N GLU A 49 13.46 1.41 0.09
CA GLU A 49 12.21 2.14 0.22
C GLU A 49 12.48 3.63 0.00
N THR A 50 11.89 4.20 -1.04
CA THR A 50 12.07 5.62 -1.36
C THR A 50 11.13 6.53 -0.59
N GLN A 51 9.90 6.06 -0.32
CA GLN A 51 8.85 6.91 0.21
C GLN A 51 7.73 6.12 0.91
N THR A 52 7.31 6.62 2.07
CA THR A 52 6.06 6.23 2.75
C THR A 52 5.19 7.47 2.95
N ILE A 53 3.95 7.41 2.47
CA ILE A 53 2.96 8.47 2.65
C ILE A 53 1.75 7.98 3.43
N LEU A 54 1.18 8.86 4.24
CA LEU A 54 -0.17 8.68 4.77
C LEU A 54 -1.15 9.34 3.80
N THR A 55 -2.15 8.60 3.35
CA THR A 55 -3.21 9.21 2.54
C THR A 55 -4.10 10.10 3.41
N ASP A 56 -4.66 11.17 2.85
CA ASP A 56 -5.49 12.14 3.60
C ASP A 56 -6.72 11.49 4.28
N THR A 57 -7.10 10.28 3.87
CA THR A 57 -8.22 9.51 4.42
C THR A 57 -7.78 8.34 5.33
N CYS A 58 -6.47 8.18 5.56
CA CYS A 58 -5.86 7.01 6.19
C CYS A 58 -6.28 6.78 7.64
N SER A 59 -6.74 7.82 8.37
CA SER A 59 -7.16 7.66 9.76
C SER A 59 -8.53 7.00 9.92
N GLN A 60 -9.34 6.95 8.85
CA GLN A 60 -10.72 6.48 8.92
C GLN A 60 -11.00 5.27 8.02
N TYR A 61 -10.27 5.12 6.91
CA TYR A 61 -10.60 4.11 5.89
C TYR A 61 -9.35 3.48 5.28
N GLY A 62 -9.37 2.15 5.14
CA GLY A 62 -8.30 1.39 4.52
C GLY A 62 -8.21 1.60 3.00
N ILE A 63 -7.00 1.43 2.46
CA ILE A 63 -6.77 1.36 1.02
C ILE A 63 -7.23 -0.01 0.51
N THR A 64 -7.99 -0.02 -0.60
CA THR A 64 -8.60 -1.24 -1.16
C THR A 64 -8.12 -1.55 -2.57
N ALA A 65 -7.61 -0.56 -3.30
CA ALA A 65 -7.08 -0.74 -4.64
C ALA A 65 -5.94 0.24 -4.92
N THR A 66 -4.96 -0.19 -5.71
CA THR A 66 -3.90 0.67 -6.24
C THR A 66 -3.65 0.34 -7.72
N CYS A 67 -3.17 1.30 -8.49
CA CYS A 67 -2.84 1.11 -9.90
C CYS A 67 -1.77 2.11 -10.35
N PHE A 68 -0.66 1.61 -10.91
CA PHE A 68 0.31 2.47 -11.60
C PHE A 68 -0.22 2.89 -12.96
N ASP A 69 -0.05 4.17 -13.27
CA ASP A 69 -0.45 4.78 -14.53
C ASP A 69 0.69 4.73 -15.54
N ALA A 70 0.48 3.97 -16.62
CA ALA A 70 1.48 3.81 -17.68
C ALA A 70 1.69 5.07 -18.53
N PHE A 71 0.85 6.11 -18.40
CA PHE A 71 0.84 7.27 -19.30
C PHE A 71 1.27 8.58 -18.64
N GLU A 72 0.95 8.80 -17.36
CA GLU A 72 1.20 10.08 -16.67
C GLU A 72 2.08 9.99 -15.41
N ASN A 73 2.78 8.87 -15.19
CA ASN A 73 3.64 8.66 -14.01
C ASN A 73 2.90 8.90 -12.68
N LEU A 74 1.66 8.39 -12.60
CA LEU A 74 0.80 8.48 -11.43
C LEU A 74 0.68 7.13 -10.74
N LEU A 75 0.65 7.12 -9.41
CA LEU A 75 0.12 6.04 -8.62
C LEU A 75 -1.30 6.39 -8.19
N TRP A 76 -2.27 5.60 -8.62
CA TRP A 76 -3.66 5.71 -8.18
C TRP A 76 -3.91 4.86 -6.94
N VAL A 77 -4.70 5.40 -6.02
CA VAL A 77 -5.05 4.79 -4.74
C VAL A 77 -6.55 4.96 -4.48
N GLY A 78 -7.25 3.86 -4.28
CA GLY A 78 -8.67 3.79 -3.93
C GLY A 78 -8.90 3.31 -2.51
N ASN A 79 -9.97 3.75 -1.85
CA ASN A 79 -10.27 3.38 -0.47
C ASN A 79 -11.69 2.83 -0.25
N GLN A 80 -11.96 2.39 0.98
CA GLN A 80 -13.24 1.80 1.41
C GLN A 80 -14.46 2.74 1.30
N LEU A 81 -14.25 4.06 1.30
CA LEU A 81 -15.33 5.05 1.25
C LEU A 81 -15.59 5.58 -0.18
N GLY A 82 -14.91 5.01 -1.16
CA GLY A 82 -15.09 5.36 -2.57
C GLY A 82 -14.31 6.58 -3.01
N TYR A 83 -13.29 7.00 -2.25
CA TYR A 83 -12.33 8.00 -2.71
C TYR A 83 -11.26 7.36 -3.57
N VAL A 84 -10.83 8.12 -4.57
CA VAL A 84 -9.67 7.85 -5.41
C VAL A 84 -8.75 9.07 -5.33
N SER A 85 -7.47 8.81 -5.09
CA SER A 85 -6.38 9.80 -5.08
C SER A 85 -5.28 9.37 -6.05
N SER A 86 -4.55 10.33 -6.61
CA SER A 86 -3.35 10.07 -7.41
C SER A 86 -2.13 10.79 -6.85
N TYR A 87 -0.96 10.17 -7.00
CA TYR A 87 0.34 10.68 -6.57
C TYR A 87 1.33 10.62 -7.73
N TYR A 88 2.05 11.72 -7.97
CA TYR A 88 2.99 11.87 -9.06
C TYR A 88 4.41 11.51 -8.63
N SER A 89 5.11 10.76 -9.49
CA SER A 89 6.52 10.39 -9.33
C SER A 89 6.82 9.56 -8.07
N ALA A 90 8.10 9.22 -7.87
CA ALA A 90 8.61 8.56 -6.67
C ALA A 90 8.50 9.44 -5.41
N ASP A 91 8.43 10.76 -5.57
CA ASP A 91 8.25 11.72 -4.46
C ASP A 91 6.83 11.69 -3.87
N MET A 92 5.92 10.92 -4.49
CA MET A 92 4.52 10.74 -4.09
C MET A 92 3.78 12.07 -3.88
N GLN A 93 3.98 13.04 -4.78
CA GLN A 93 3.32 14.33 -4.72
C GLN A 93 1.85 14.20 -5.11
N LYS A 94 0.93 14.56 -4.23
CA LYS A 94 -0.50 14.42 -4.52
C LYS A 94 -0.89 15.25 -5.75
N TYR A 95 -1.56 14.62 -6.72
CA TYR A 95 -1.97 15.23 -7.98
C TYR A 95 -3.47 15.55 -8.01
N THR A 96 -4.34 14.54 -7.89
CA THR A 96 -5.80 14.74 -7.82
C THR A 96 -6.46 13.85 -6.79
N MET A 97 -7.68 14.22 -6.39
CA MET A 97 -8.52 13.41 -5.51
C MET A 97 -10.00 13.68 -5.78
N PHE A 98 -10.80 12.62 -5.87
CA PHE A 98 -12.24 12.72 -6.05
C PHE A 98 -12.95 11.53 -5.40
N ARG A 99 -14.26 11.68 -5.19
CA ARG A 99 -15.11 10.60 -4.69
C ARG A 99 -15.83 9.95 -5.87
N ALA A 100 -15.51 8.69 -6.16
CA ALA A 100 -16.11 7.89 -7.21
C ALA A 100 -17.52 7.41 -6.81
N HIS A 101 -17.68 6.97 -5.55
CA HIS A 101 -18.95 6.51 -4.98
C HIS A 101 -19.13 6.99 -3.53
N SER A 102 -20.37 7.16 -3.08
CA SER A 102 -20.69 7.74 -1.77
C SER A 102 -20.67 6.74 -0.61
N ASN A 103 -20.80 5.44 -0.86
CA ASN A 103 -20.92 4.44 0.20
C ASN A 103 -20.32 3.07 -0.19
N GLU A 104 -19.45 3.05 -1.19
CA GLU A 104 -18.86 1.78 -1.61
C GLU A 104 -17.37 1.96 -1.78
N GLU A 105 -16.65 0.89 -1.49
CA GLU A 105 -15.23 0.81 -1.72
C GLU A 105 -14.88 0.84 -3.21
N ILE A 106 -13.65 1.26 -3.47
CA ILE A 106 -13.03 1.06 -4.77
C ILE A 106 -12.52 -0.38 -4.83
N ARG A 107 -13.03 -1.18 -5.76
CA ARG A 107 -12.61 -2.58 -5.96
C ARG A 107 -11.44 -2.72 -6.91
N SER A 108 -11.40 -1.89 -7.93
CA SER A 108 -10.34 -1.95 -8.94
C SER A 108 -10.21 -0.62 -9.68
N LEU A 109 -9.01 -0.40 -10.19
CA LEU A 109 -8.61 0.78 -10.93
C LEU A 109 -7.89 0.30 -12.19
N LEU A 110 -8.25 0.85 -13.34
CA LEU A 110 -7.61 0.55 -14.61
C LEU A 110 -7.35 1.83 -15.38
N THR A 111 -6.10 2.08 -15.72
CA THR A 111 -5.69 3.23 -16.53
C THR A 111 -5.82 2.89 -18.01
N THR A 112 -6.35 3.84 -18.78
CA THR A 112 -6.33 3.81 -20.25
C THR A 112 -5.39 4.92 -20.74
N ASP A 113 -5.20 5.04 -22.05
CA ASP A 113 -4.43 6.14 -22.65
C ASP A 113 -4.81 7.54 -22.12
N SER A 114 -6.09 7.79 -21.89
CA SER A 114 -6.65 9.11 -21.63
C SER A 114 -7.45 9.21 -20.33
N THR A 115 -7.80 8.08 -19.72
CA THR A 115 -8.76 8.04 -18.61
C THR A 115 -8.39 7.02 -17.53
N LEU A 116 -9.17 7.04 -16.44
CA LEU A 116 -9.19 6.05 -15.40
C LEU A 116 -10.57 5.41 -15.32
N LEU A 117 -10.62 4.09 -15.35
CA LEU A 117 -11.79 3.31 -15.01
C LEU A 117 -11.73 2.93 -13.54
N VAL A 118 -12.83 3.19 -12.83
CA VAL A 118 -12.99 2.98 -11.40
C VAL A 118 -14.16 2.05 -11.18
N LEU A 119 -13.88 0.86 -10.64
CA LEU A 119 -14.88 -0.15 -10.36
C LEU A 119 -15.26 -0.12 -8.87
N THR A 120 -16.56 -0.07 -8.61
CA THR A 120 -17.16 -0.27 -7.28
C THR A 120 -18.07 -1.51 -7.34
N PRO A 121 -18.61 -2.01 -6.21
CA PRO A 121 -19.60 -3.07 -6.17
C PRO A 121 -20.76 -2.93 -7.16
N THR A 122 -21.28 -1.70 -7.36
CA THR A 122 -22.47 -1.48 -8.20
C THR A 122 -22.24 -0.58 -9.40
N THR A 123 -21.05 0.00 -9.56
CA THR A 123 -20.82 0.97 -10.65
C THR A 123 -19.44 0.81 -11.30
N LEU A 124 -19.39 1.10 -12.60
CA LEU A 124 -18.15 1.35 -13.33
C LEU A 124 -18.14 2.81 -13.77
N ARG A 125 -17.21 3.60 -13.24
CA ARG A 125 -17.07 5.03 -13.56
C ARG A 125 -15.83 5.27 -14.38
N CYS A 126 -15.95 6.08 -15.42
CA CYS A 126 -14.82 6.59 -16.19
C CYS A 126 -14.56 8.05 -15.81
N GLN A 127 -13.30 8.37 -15.53
CA GLN A 127 -12.86 9.68 -15.06
C GLN A 127 -11.63 10.14 -15.83
N MET A 128 -11.55 11.43 -16.15
CA MET A 128 -10.28 12.04 -16.56
C MET A 128 -9.32 12.09 -15.38
N ARG A 129 -8.02 12.01 -15.65
CA ARG A 129 -6.96 12.12 -14.61
C ARG A 129 -7.00 13.42 -13.84
N ARG A 130 -7.54 14.49 -14.45
CA ARG A 130 -7.80 15.79 -13.83
C ARG A 130 -9.05 15.83 -12.93
N GLY A 131 -9.73 14.70 -12.75
CA GLY A 131 -10.87 14.55 -11.84
C GLY A 131 -12.25 14.84 -12.45
N LEU A 132 -12.38 15.11 -13.75
CA LEU A 132 -13.69 15.31 -14.39
C LEU A 132 -14.36 13.95 -14.74
N PRO A 133 -15.63 13.71 -14.35
CA PRO A 133 -16.34 12.49 -14.74
C PRO A 133 -16.64 12.49 -16.23
N ILE A 134 -16.50 11.32 -16.87
CA ILE A 134 -16.89 11.09 -18.27
C ILE A 134 -18.23 10.36 -18.31
N PHE A 135 -18.32 9.19 -17.69
CA PHE A 135 -19.58 8.45 -17.57
C PHE A 135 -19.59 7.55 -16.33
N THR A 136 -20.79 7.12 -15.94
CA THR A 136 -21.00 6.09 -14.92
C THR A 136 -21.99 5.05 -15.48
N HIS A 137 -21.58 3.79 -15.49
CA HIS A 137 -22.42 2.64 -15.76
C HIS A 137 -22.83 1.97 -14.44
N ARG A 138 -24.05 1.46 -14.37
CA ARG A 138 -24.63 0.75 -13.22
C ARG A 138 -25.13 -0.61 -13.66
#